data_AF-A0A834IU27-F1
#
_entry.id   AF-A0A834IU27-F1
#
_cell.length_a   1.000
_cell.length_b   1.000
_cell.length_c   1.000
_cell.angle_alpha   90.00
_cell.angle_beta   90.00
_cell.angle_gamma   90.00
#
_symmetry.space_group_name_H-M   'P 1'
#
loop_
_entity.id
_entity.type
_entity.pdbx_description
1 polymer ?
#
loop_
_entity_poly.entity_id
_entity_poly.type
_entity_poly.pdbx_seq_one_letter_code
_entity_poly.pdbx_strand_id
1 'polypeptide(L)'
;MAKHYYAYQFDMPYHPTYLRNWEVPKYYCPKPRRRVGRTEIIANTRGHILPGVPKPKSNPFGDFIGTWHLPNKITRDIANKLNGSADKAAFLQKCAQIAAAVPSKYFEIQKKSEDVNEDQKEEVRTALSETESVTVERDHNICPIHGI
;
A
#
# COMPACT_ATOMS: atom_id res chain seq x y z
N MET A 1 11.39 4.66 3.84
CA MET A 1 10.11 5.32 3.51
C MET A 1 9.14 5.13 4.67
N ALA A 2 8.47 6.21 5.10
CA ALA A 2 7.44 6.17 6.14
C ALA A 2 6.04 6.36 5.53
N LYS A 3 5.02 5.78 6.16
CA LYS A 3 3.62 5.92 5.77
C LYS A 3 2.84 6.60 6.90
N HIS A 4 1.91 7.47 6.52
CA HIS A 4 0.91 8.00 7.44
C HIS A 4 -0.32 7.10 7.39
N TYR A 5 -0.73 6.58 8.55
CA TYR A 5 -1.97 5.83 8.69
C TYR A 5 -3.04 6.73 9.31
N TYR A 6 -4.26 6.59 8.83
CA TYR A 6 -5.38 7.40 9.27
C TYR A 6 -5.77 7.13 10.72
N ALA A 7 -5.82 8.17 11.53
CA ALA A 7 -6.12 8.10 12.97
C ALA A 7 -7.60 8.38 13.29
N TYR A 8 -8.49 8.22 12.31
CA TYR A 8 -9.93 8.49 12.45
C TYR A 8 -10.21 9.89 13.04
N GLN A 9 -10.71 9.95 14.27
CA GLN A 9 -11.10 11.19 14.94
C GLN A 9 -9.93 12.15 15.17
N PHE A 10 -8.71 11.63 15.26
CA PHE A 10 -7.52 12.43 15.58
C PHE A 10 -6.73 12.87 14.34
N ASP A 11 -7.19 12.57 13.13
CA ASP A 11 -6.43 12.84 11.90
C ASP A 11 -6.40 14.32 11.52
N MET A 12 -7.48 15.05 11.87
CA MET A 12 -7.68 16.45 11.49
C MET A 12 -6.49 17.40 11.81
N PRO A 13 -5.92 17.41 13.02
CA PRO A 13 -4.78 18.29 13.34
C PRO A 13 -3.49 17.95 12.59
N TYR A 14 -3.36 16.73 12.05
CA TYR A 14 -2.18 16.31 11.29
C TYR A 14 -2.29 16.58 9.80
N HIS A 15 -3.42 17.14 9.34
CA HIS A 15 -3.52 17.58 7.96
C HIS A 15 -2.52 18.71 7.68
N PRO A 16 -1.91 18.72 6.49
CA PRO A 16 -0.87 19.69 6.13
C PRO A 16 -1.34 21.15 6.26
N THR A 17 -2.64 21.40 6.06
CA THR A 17 -3.25 22.74 6.24
C THR A 17 -3.20 23.21 7.69
N TYR A 18 -3.51 22.34 8.66
CA TYR A 18 -3.43 22.67 10.10
C TYR A 18 -1.99 22.82 10.57
N LEU A 19 -1.08 22.00 10.02
CA LEU A 19 0.36 22.09 10.28
C LEU A 19 1.03 23.28 9.61
N ARG A 20 0.28 24.12 8.88
CA ARG A 20 0.79 25.28 8.11
C ARG A 20 1.86 24.89 7.10
N ASN A 21 1.74 23.68 6.53
CA ASN A 21 2.55 23.27 5.40
C ASN A 21 2.03 23.94 4.12
N TRP A 22 2.84 24.82 3.54
CA TRP A 22 2.54 25.55 2.31
C TRP A 22 3.09 24.87 1.04
N GLU A 23 3.76 23.73 1.19
CA GLU A 23 4.26 22.93 0.07
C GLU A 23 3.17 22.01 -0.49
N VAL A 24 3.52 21.23 -1.53
CA VAL A 24 2.64 20.17 -2.03
C VAL A 24 2.72 18.97 -1.08
N PRO A 25 1.64 18.63 -0.35
CA PRO A 25 1.70 17.56 0.61
C PRO A 25 1.69 16.20 -0.07
N LYS A 26 2.39 15.23 0.54
CA LYS A 26 2.25 13.82 0.18
C LYS A 26 0.88 13.32 0.57
N TYR A 27 0.31 12.44 -0.24
CA TYR A 27 -0.95 11.78 0.06
C TYR A 27 -0.74 10.29 0.28
N TYR A 28 -1.62 9.73 1.11
CA TYR A 28 -1.61 8.32 1.50
C TYR A 28 -3.02 7.76 1.34
N CYS A 29 -3.12 6.43 1.29
CA CYS A 29 -4.41 5.78 1.37
C CYS A 29 -5.06 6.12 2.72
N PRO A 30 -6.30 6.64 2.75
CA PRO A 30 -6.96 7.08 3.98
C PRO A 30 -7.41 5.92 4.88
N LYS A 31 -7.36 4.65 4.44
CA LYS A 31 -7.70 3.53 5.30
C LYS A 31 -6.69 2.40 5.12
N PRO A 32 -6.03 1.91 6.19
CA PRO A 32 -5.22 0.72 6.08
C PRO A 32 -6.08 -0.48 5.69
N ARG A 33 -5.58 -1.29 4.76
CA ARG A 33 -6.22 -2.55 4.40
C ARG A 33 -5.88 -3.61 5.45
N ARG A 34 -6.87 -4.43 5.81
CA ARG A 34 -6.63 -5.63 6.61
C ARG A 34 -5.78 -6.61 5.79
N ARG A 35 -4.61 -6.98 6.32
CA ARG A 35 -3.78 -8.05 5.77
C ARG A 35 -4.25 -9.37 6.35
N VAL A 36 -4.24 -10.40 5.51
CA VAL A 36 -4.55 -11.78 5.88
C VAL A 36 -3.40 -12.67 5.39
N GLY A 37 -3.05 -13.70 6.16
CA GLY A 37 -1.93 -14.62 5.88
C GLY A 37 -0.63 -14.29 6.61
N ARG A 38 0.45 -14.99 6.24
CA ARG A 38 1.77 -14.92 6.90
C ARG A 38 2.71 -13.88 6.27
N THR A 39 3.73 -13.47 7.02
CA THR A 39 4.87 -12.69 6.52
C THR A 39 5.96 -13.60 5.94
N GLU A 40 6.39 -13.30 4.72
CA GLU A 40 7.51 -13.97 4.04
C GLU A 40 8.78 -13.14 4.18
N ILE A 41 9.95 -13.80 4.26
CA ILE A 41 11.25 -13.13 4.30
C ILE A 41 11.64 -12.77 2.87
N ILE A 42 11.79 -11.47 2.61
CA ILE A 42 12.07 -10.94 1.26
C ILE A 42 13.54 -10.55 1.06
N ALA A 43 14.34 -10.51 2.12
CA ALA A 43 15.71 -10.02 2.09
C ALA A 43 16.66 -10.96 2.83
N ASN A 44 17.92 -10.95 2.42
CA ASN A 44 19.01 -11.68 3.05
C ASN A 44 19.49 -10.96 4.33
N THR A 45 20.34 -11.60 5.13
CA THR A 45 20.89 -11.06 6.38
C THR A 45 21.67 -9.76 6.22
N ARG A 46 22.18 -9.48 5.01
CA ARG A 46 22.86 -8.23 4.64
C ARG A 46 21.90 -7.11 4.20
N GLY A 47 20.59 -7.37 4.15
CA GLY A 47 19.59 -6.42 3.67
C GLY A 47 19.39 -6.40 2.15
N HIS A 48 20.03 -7.30 1.39
CA HIS A 48 19.80 -7.43 -0.06
C HIS A 48 18.50 -8.18 -0.34
N ILE A 49 17.72 -7.68 -1.29
CA ILE A 49 16.48 -8.34 -1.74
C ILE A 49 16.82 -9.66 -2.43
N LEU A 50 16.06 -10.72 -2.12
CA LEU A 50 16.25 -12.04 -2.71
C LEU A 50 15.98 -12.03 -4.23
N PRO A 51 16.72 -12.82 -5.03
CA PRO A 51 16.45 -12.95 -6.46
C PRO A 51 15.05 -13.54 -6.66
N GLY A 52 14.25 -12.92 -7.54
CA GLY A 52 12.86 -13.33 -7.83
C GLY A 52 11.79 -12.53 -7.07
N VAL A 53 12.15 -11.78 -6.02
CA VAL A 53 11.21 -10.83 -5.40
C VAL A 53 11.01 -9.64 -6.33
N PRO A 54 9.76 -9.24 -6.64
CA PRO A 54 9.50 -8.10 -7.51
C PRO A 54 10.06 -6.84 -6.87
N LYS A 55 10.91 -6.14 -7.62
CA LYS A 55 11.45 -4.85 -7.24
C LYS A 55 10.64 -3.75 -7.92
N PRO A 56 10.41 -2.61 -7.25
CA PRO A 56 9.87 -1.46 -7.94
C PRO A 56 10.79 -1.09 -9.10
N LYS A 57 10.19 -0.75 -10.25
CA LYS A 57 10.94 -0.23 -11.40
C LYS A 57 11.45 1.20 -11.14
N SER A 58 10.83 1.88 -10.17
CA SER A 58 11.18 3.24 -9.79
C SER A 58 12.48 3.32 -8.99
N ASN A 59 13.15 4.45 -9.15
CA ASN A 59 14.34 4.80 -8.39
C ASN A 59 14.02 4.82 -6.88
N PRO A 60 14.85 4.22 -5.99
CA PRO A 60 14.66 4.33 -4.55
C PRO A 60 14.65 5.78 -4.03
N PHE A 61 15.25 6.72 -4.77
CA PHE A 61 15.22 8.15 -4.46
C PHE A 61 13.98 8.88 -5.02
N GLY A 62 13.04 8.16 -5.61
CA GLY A 62 11.83 8.70 -6.23
C GLY A 62 12.12 9.50 -7.50
N ASP A 63 11.28 10.49 -7.78
CA ASP A 63 11.37 11.38 -8.95
C ASP A 63 12.39 12.51 -8.76
N PHE A 64 13.53 12.20 -8.14
CA PHE A 64 14.59 13.18 -7.92
C PHE A 64 15.15 13.68 -9.26
N ILE A 65 15.12 14.99 -9.45
CA ILE A 65 15.76 15.68 -10.57
C ILE A 65 16.99 16.41 -10.05
N GLY A 66 18.14 16.19 -10.68
CA GLY A 66 19.39 16.86 -10.32
C GLY A 66 19.31 18.38 -10.52
N THR A 67 20.15 19.12 -9.79
CA THR A 67 20.12 20.59 -9.73
C THR A 67 20.20 21.25 -11.11
N TRP A 68 20.99 20.67 -12.02
CA TRP A 68 21.18 21.18 -13.40
C TRP A 68 20.09 20.73 -14.38
N HIS A 69 19.23 19.79 -14.00
CA HIS A 69 18.15 19.26 -14.83
C HIS A 69 16.78 19.85 -14.45
N LEU A 70 16.74 20.71 -13.43
CA LEU A 70 15.51 21.36 -12.99
C LEU A 70 15.10 22.45 -14.00
N PRO A 71 13.82 22.56 -14.37
CA PRO A 71 13.36 23.64 -15.23
C PRO A 71 13.51 25.00 -14.53
N ASN A 72 13.73 26.06 -15.32
CA ASN A 72 13.88 27.43 -14.82
C ASN A 72 12.73 27.91 -13.93
N LYS A 73 11.53 27.33 -14.08
CA LYS A 73 10.36 27.59 -13.24
C LYS A 73 9.71 26.29 -12.82
N ILE A 74 9.50 26.12 -11.51
CA ILE A 74 8.74 25.01 -10.95
C ILE A 74 7.25 25.35 -11.06
N THR A 75 6.56 24.70 -12.00
CA THR A 75 5.09 24.78 -12.08
C THR A 75 4.45 23.83 -11.07
N ARG A 76 3.14 23.99 -10.85
CA ARG A 76 2.34 23.09 -9.99
C ARG A 76 2.46 21.63 -10.46
N ASP A 77 2.42 21.39 -11.77
CA ASP A 77 2.49 20.05 -12.34
C ASP A 77 3.85 19.40 -12.12
N ILE A 78 4.93 20.16 -12.29
CA ILE A 78 6.29 19.71 -11.98
C ILE A 78 6.42 19.40 -10.48
N ALA A 79 5.92 20.29 -9.62
CA ALA A 79 5.94 20.06 -8.17
C ALA A 79 5.14 18.83 -7.75
N ASN A 80 3.99 18.59 -8.39
CA ASN A 80 3.20 17.38 -8.18
C ASN A 80 3.97 16.15 -8.63
N LYS A 81 4.60 16.17 -9.81
CA LYS A 81 5.41 15.06 -10.31
C LYS A 81 6.59 14.75 -9.37
N LEU A 82 7.37 15.75 -8.97
CA LEU A 82 8.50 15.61 -8.04
C LEU A 82 8.09 15.03 -6.69
N ASN A 83 6.89 15.35 -6.21
CA ASN A 83 6.36 14.80 -4.96
C ASN A 83 5.70 13.42 -5.11
N GLY A 84 5.73 12.82 -6.31
CA GLY A 84 5.03 11.56 -6.60
C GLY A 84 3.51 11.69 -6.55
N SER A 85 3.03 12.90 -6.83
CA SER A 85 1.67 13.38 -6.56
C SER A 85 0.82 13.64 -7.80
N ALA A 86 1.36 13.35 -9.00
CA ALA A 86 0.69 13.58 -10.28
C ALA A 86 -0.62 12.77 -10.39
N ASP A 87 -0.59 11.49 -10.04
CA ASP A 87 -1.74 10.58 -10.21
C ASP A 87 -2.63 10.50 -8.97
N LYS A 88 -2.77 11.61 -8.24
CA LYS A 88 -3.50 11.67 -6.97
C LYS A 88 -4.93 11.12 -7.07
N ALA A 89 -5.66 11.56 -8.08
CA ALA A 89 -7.07 11.18 -8.25
C ALA A 89 -7.21 9.68 -8.51
N ALA A 90 -6.44 9.13 -9.44
CA ALA A 90 -6.44 7.71 -9.77
C ALA A 90 -6.01 6.86 -8.56
N PHE A 91 -4.99 7.30 -7.82
CA PHE A 91 -4.54 6.62 -6.61
C PHE A 91 -5.63 6.59 -5.54
N LEU A 92 -6.30 7.71 -5.28
CA LEU A 92 -7.37 7.77 -4.27
C LEU A 92 -8.59 6.94 -4.69
N GLN A 93 -8.94 6.93 -5.98
CA GLN A 93 -9.99 6.06 -6.52
C GLN A 93 -9.66 4.58 -6.29
N LYS A 94 -8.43 4.16 -6.59
CA LYS A 94 -7.96 2.79 -6.34
C LYS A 94 -8.01 2.45 -4.84
N CYS A 95 -7.61 3.39 -3.97
CA CYS A 95 -7.69 3.24 -2.53
C CYS A 95 -9.13 3.03 -2.05
N ALA A 96 -10.08 3.82 -2.57
CA ALA A 96 -11.49 3.70 -2.24
C ALA A 96 -12.09 2.37 -2.70
N GLN A 97 -11.76 1.92 -3.92
CA GLN A 97 -12.16 0.60 -4.44
C GLN A 97 -11.64 -0.53 -3.55
N ILE A 98 -10.37 -0.48 -3.15
CA ILE A 98 -9.76 -1.47 -2.26
C ILE A 98 -10.41 -1.46 -0.86
N ALA A 99 -10.76 -0.27 -0.35
CA ALA A 99 -11.42 -0.14 0.95
C ALA A 99 -12.89 -0.64 0.93
N ALA A 100 -13.57 -0.49 -0.20
CA ALA A 100 -14.94 -0.95 -0.42
C ALA A 100 -15.03 -2.44 -0.80
N ALA A 101 -13.92 -3.06 -1.20
CA ALA A 101 -13.89 -4.47 -1.56
C ALA A 101 -14.36 -5.35 -0.38
N VAL A 102 -15.25 -6.30 -0.69
CA VAL A 102 -15.73 -7.31 0.25
C VAL A 102 -14.52 -8.05 0.81
N PRO A 103 -14.49 -8.36 2.13
CA PRO A 103 -13.39 -9.14 2.68
C PRO A 103 -13.22 -10.45 1.89
N SER A 104 -11.96 -10.83 1.66
CA SER A 104 -11.63 -12.06 0.93
C SER A 104 -12.43 -13.26 1.44
N LYS A 105 -12.83 -14.18 0.56
CA LYS A 105 -13.46 -15.45 0.92
C LYS A 105 -12.64 -16.19 1.99
N TYR A 106 -11.31 -16.09 1.93
CA TYR A 106 -10.39 -16.60 2.95
C TYR A 106 -10.61 -15.97 4.33
N PHE A 107 -10.93 -14.68 4.40
CA PHE A 107 -11.28 -14.02 5.66
C PHE A 107 -12.61 -14.51 6.22
N GLU A 108 -13.61 -14.72 5.36
CA GLU A 108 -14.89 -15.30 5.79
C GLU A 108 -14.70 -16.73 6.32
N ILE A 109 -13.82 -17.50 5.68
CA ILE A 109 -13.44 -18.86 6.10
C ILE A 109 -12.69 -18.83 7.44
N GLN A 110 -11.71 -17.94 7.62
CA GLN A 110 -10.99 -17.78 8.89
C GLN A 110 -11.92 -17.38 10.04
N LYS A 111 -12.80 -16.40 9.81
CA LYS A 111 -13.77 -15.96 10.82
C LYS A 111 -14.72 -17.10 11.19
N LYS A 112 -15.16 -17.91 10.20
CA LYS A 112 -15.93 -19.12 10.46
C LYS A 112 -15.15 -20.17 11.26
N SER A 113 -13.84 -20.35 11.04
CA SER A 113 -13.04 -21.28 11.86
C SER A 113 -12.88 -20.86 13.32
N GLU A 114 -13.00 -19.57 13.62
CA GLU A 114 -12.96 -19.06 15.01
C GLU A 114 -14.25 -19.37 15.77
N ASP A 115 -15.38 -19.56 15.06
CA ASP A 115 -16.72 -19.79 15.62
C ASP A 115 -17.13 -21.28 15.69
N VAL A 116 -16.21 -22.22 15.41
CA VAL A 116 -16.51 -23.63 15.09
C VAL A 116 -15.82 -24.65 16.02
N ASN A 117 -16.54 -25.72 16.42
CA ASN A 117 -16.04 -26.83 17.28
C ASN A 117 -14.92 -27.67 16.62
N GLU A 118 -14.08 -28.35 17.42
CA GLU A 118 -12.82 -28.98 16.98
C GLU A 118 -12.95 -29.94 15.78
N ASP A 119 -14.06 -30.67 15.65
CA ASP A 119 -14.27 -31.66 14.58
C ASP A 119 -14.42 -31.03 13.18
N GLN A 120 -14.78 -29.75 13.10
CA GLN A 120 -14.98 -29.02 11.84
C GLN A 120 -13.74 -28.18 11.45
N LYS A 121 -12.67 -28.16 12.27
CA LYS A 121 -11.43 -27.42 11.97
C LYS A 121 -10.62 -28.04 10.83
N GLU A 122 -10.70 -29.35 10.62
CA GLU A 122 -9.96 -30.02 9.53
C GLU A 122 -10.50 -29.65 8.14
N GLU A 123 -11.82 -29.63 7.95
CA GLU A 123 -12.43 -29.20 6.68
C GLU A 123 -12.10 -27.75 6.32
N VAL A 124 -12.07 -26.87 7.32
CA VAL A 124 -11.70 -25.46 7.12
C VAL A 124 -10.21 -25.32 6.76
N ARG A 125 -9.32 -26.14 7.33
CA ARG A 125 -7.90 -26.16 6.96
C ARG A 125 -7.69 -26.57 5.50
N THR A 126 -8.42 -27.56 5.02
CA THR A 126 -8.34 -28.00 3.62
C THR A 126 -8.80 -26.89 2.66
N ALA A 127 -9.92 -26.22 2.96
CA ALA A 127 -10.43 -25.10 2.16
C ALA A 127 -9.52 -23.84 2.18
N LEU A 128 -8.81 -23.59 3.28
CA LEU A 128 -7.82 -22.51 3.37
C LEU A 128 -6.61 -22.77 2.45
N SER A 129 -6.15 -24.02 2.36
CA SER A 129 -5.01 -24.40 1.50
C SER A 129 -5.29 -24.25 0.01
N GLU A 130 -6.53 -24.52 -0.41
CA GLU A 130 -6.94 -24.40 -1.82
C GLU A 130 -7.12 -22.94 -2.26
N THR A 131 -7.62 -22.07 -1.37
CA THR A 131 -7.86 -20.64 -1.67
C THR A 131 -6.58 -19.79 -1.64
N GLU A 132 -5.54 -20.23 -0.94
CA GLU A 132 -4.20 -19.61 -0.99
C GLU A 132 -3.56 -19.73 -2.37
N SER A 133 -3.85 -20.80 -3.12
CA SER A 133 -3.28 -21.03 -4.46
C SER A 133 -3.83 -20.10 -5.54
N VAL A 134 -5.04 -19.54 -5.35
CA VAL A 134 -5.79 -18.76 -6.37
C VAL A 134 -5.61 -17.23 -6.21
N THR A 135 -5.15 -16.74 -5.06
CA THR A 135 -5.14 -15.29 -4.74
C THR A 135 -3.78 -14.59 -4.91
N VAL A 136 -2.80 -15.24 -5.54
CA VAL A 136 -1.40 -14.77 -5.60
C VAL A 136 -1.15 -13.68 -6.66
N GLU A 137 -2.17 -13.10 -7.30
CA GLU A 137 -2.03 -11.80 -7.96
C GLU A 137 -1.96 -10.70 -6.89
N ARG A 138 -0.77 -10.62 -6.28
CA ARG A 138 -0.42 -9.63 -5.27
C ARG A 138 -0.42 -8.28 -5.97
N ASP A 139 -1.43 -7.46 -5.69
CA ASP A 139 -1.42 -6.03 -6.04
C ASP A 139 -0.23 -5.34 -5.35
N HIS A 140 0.90 -5.29 -6.05
CA HIS A 140 2.18 -4.80 -5.55
C HIS A 140 2.28 -3.27 -5.46
N ASN A 141 1.27 -2.55 -5.97
CA ASN A 141 1.29 -1.09 -6.03
C ASN A 141 0.62 -0.49 -4.80
N ILE A 142 1.32 -0.59 -3.66
CA ILE A 142 0.83 -0.20 -2.34
C ILE A 142 1.14 1.28 -2.02
N CYS A 143 1.88 2.00 -2.87
CA CYS A 143 2.11 3.45 -2.74
C CYS A 143 2.20 4.11 -4.14
N PRO A 144 1.88 5.40 -4.27
CA PRO A 144 1.97 6.11 -5.56
C PRO A 144 3.39 6.12 -6.14
N ILE A 145 4.42 6.12 -5.29
CA ILE A 145 5.84 6.06 -5.71
C ILE A 145 6.23 4.67 -6.28
N HIS A 146 5.44 3.63 -6.00
CA HIS A 146 5.67 2.26 -6.48
C HIS A 146 4.71 1.88 -7.61
N GLY A 147 3.97 2.85 -8.17
CA GLY A 147 2.89 2.64 -9.13
C GLY A 147 3.19 3.08 -10.57
N ILE A 148 4.45 3.09 -10.99
CA ILE A 148 4.89 3.29 -12.38
C ILE A 148 5.84 2.16 -12.78
#